data_AF-A0A3D3CT78-F1
#
_entry.id   AF-A0A3D3CT78-F1
#
_cell.length_a   1.000
_cell.length_b   1.000
_cell.length_c   1.000
_cell.angle_alpha   90.00
_cell.angle_beta   90.00
_cell.angle_gamma   90.00
#
_symmetry.space_group_name_H-M   'P 1'
#
loop_
_entity.id
_entity.type
_entity.pdbx_description
1 polymer ?
#
loop_
_entity_poly.entity_id
_entity_poly.type
_entity_poly.pdbx_seq_one_letter_code
_entity_poly.pdbx_strand_id
1 'polypeptide(L)'
;MRSLILISLVLFPFTHGLAQKSGAIVTGKILDENEKPLAGVSIVLLGRESGLASSDSGTFRLHVPADKAFALVFSYTGYKSLQQNFILNDREEEWVVIRMEKSVSNLEHVTVTNERDRKEAGLIRINPRDA
;
A
#
# COMPACT_ATOMS: atom_id res chain seq x y z
N MET A 1 51.86 -8.56 -40.63
CA MET A 1 51.43 -7.15 -40.47
C MET A 1 50.28 -6.89 -41.44
N ARG A 2 49.17 -6.34 -40.91
CA ARG A 2 48.15 -5.52 -41.62
C ARG A 2 47.24 -6.35 -42.56
N SER A 3 45.94 -6.52 -42.33
CA SER A 3 44.96 -5.56 -41.81
C SER A 3 43.81 -6.32 -41.13
N LEU A 4 43.75 -6.24 -39.80
CA LEU A 4 42.58 -6.54 -38.98
C LEU A 4 41.67 -5.30 -39.00
N ILE A 5 40.84 -5.12 -40.03
CA ILE A 5 39.78 -4.08 -40.01
C ILE A 5 38.53 -4.65 -40.69
N LEU A 6 37.98 -5.74 -40.15
CA LEU A 6 36.62 -6.21 -40.46
C LEU A 6 35.98 -6.85 -39.20
N ILE A 7 36.41 -6.41 -38.02
CA ILE A 7 35.89 -6.80 -36.69
C ILE A 7 34.99 -5.67 -36.17
N SER A 8 34.03 -5.24 -36.99
CA SER A 8 33.01 -4.25 -36.58
C SER A 8 31.60 -4.83 -36.65
N LEU A 9 31.48 -6.13 -36.91
CA LEU A 9 30.27 -6.91 -36.72
C LEU A 9 30.35 -7.54 -35.31
N VAL A 10 29.30 -7.35 -34.51
CA VAL A 10 29.02 -8.11 -33.28
C VAL A 10 29.83 -7.72 -32.03
N LEU A 11 29.69 -6.51 -31.47
CA LEU A 11 29.88 -6.30 -30.01
C LEU A 11 29.55 -4.84 -29.63
N PHE A 12 28.28 -4.48 -29.65
CA PHE A 12 27.80 -3.56 -28.62
C PHE A 12 26.47 -4.10 -28.11
N PRO A 13 26.50 -4.92 -27.03
CA PRO A 13 25.28 -5.46 -26.49
C PRO A 13 24.42 -4.28 -26.05
N PHE A 14 23.16 -4.34 -26.44
CA PHE A 14 22.10 -3.46 -26.01
C PHE A 14 21.96 -3.66 -24.49
N THR A 15 22.78 -2.97 -23.71
CA THR A 15 22.73 -2.97 -22.25
C THR A 15 21.53 -2.12 -21.87
N HIS A 16 20.35 -2.73 -21.98
CA HIS A 16 19.18 -2.25 -21.29
C HIS A 16 19.49 -2.29 -19.79
N GLY A 17 19.84 -1.14 -19.24
CA GLY A 17 19.83 -0.94 -17.81
C GLY A 17 18.40 -1.21 -17.33
N LEU A 18 18.19 -2.36 -16.71
CA LEU A 18 17.02 -2.58 -15.89
C LEU A 18 17.16 -1.60 -14.73
N ALA A 19 16.44 -0.47 -14.80
CA ALA A 19 16.21 0.37 -13.65
C ALA A 19 15.49 -0.50 -12.60
N GLN A 20 16.26 -1.08 -11.67
CA GLN A 20 15.73 -1.87 -10.57
C GLN A 20 15.06 -0.89 -9.61
N LYS A 21 13.75 -0.68 -9.76
CA LYS A 21 12.94 -0.06 -8.70
C LYS A 21 13.14 -0.89 -7.44
N SER A 22 13.67 -0.27 -6.40
CA SER A 22 14.01 -0.95 -5.14
C SER A 22 12.78 -1.19 -4.27
N GLY A 23 11.64 -0.58 -4.61
CA GLY A 23 10.41 -0.67 -3.83
C GLY A 23 10.48 0.23 -2.59
N ALA A 24 9.42 0.19 -1.79
CA ALA A 24 9.34 0.88 -0.51
C ALA A 24 9.17 -0.14 0.62
N ILE A 25 9.32 0.32 1.86
CA ILE A 25 9.22 -0.52 3.05
C ILE A 25 8.16 0.07 3.98
N VAL A 26 7.26 -0.78 4.48
CA VAL A 26 6.39 -0.45 5.62
C VAL A 26 6.86 -1.23 6.82
N THR A 27 7.21 -0.52 7.89
CA THR A 27 7.48 -1.08 9.20
C THR A 27 6.39 -0.65 10.18
N GLY A 28 6.27 -1.40 11.26
CA GLY A 28 5.33 -0.97 12.30
C GLY A 28 5.15 -1.95 13.42
N LYS A 29 4.20 -1.59 14.28
CA LYS A 29 3.78 -2.39 15.43
C LYS A 29 2.26 -2.50 15.46
N ILE A 30 1.77 -3.70 15.78
CA ILE A 30 0.35 -4.03 15.85
C ILE A 30 -0.02 -4.26 17.31
N LEU A 31 -1.04 -3.52 17.76
CA LEU A 31 -1.54 -3.50 19.13
C LEU A 31 -3.04 -3.78 19.17
N ASP A 32 -3.54 -4.20 20.32
CA ASP A 32 -4.98 -4.23 20.60
C ASP A 32 -5.48 -2.90 21.20
N GLU A 33 -6.78 -2.87 21.51
CA GLU A 33 -7.45 -1.76 22.21
C GLU A 33 -6.83 -1.41 23.58
N ASN A 34 -6.13 -2.36 24.22
CA ASN A 34 -5.50 -2.20 25.54
C ASN A 34 -3.99 -1.95 25.44
N GLU A 35 -3.48 -1.58 24.24
CA GLU A 35 -2.06 -1.35 23.97
C GLU A 35 -1.17 -2.59 24.08
N LYS A 36 -1.76 -3.79 24.11
CA LYS A 36 -1.01 -5.04 24.13
C LYS A 36 -0.55 -5.40 22.71
N PRO A 37 0.73 -5.78 22.51
CA PRO A 37 1.20 -6.24 21.21
C PRO A 37 0.47 -7.50 20.75
N LEU A 38 0.15 -7.55 19.46
CA LEU A 38 -0.51 -8.68 18.81
C LEU A 38 0.47 -9.44 17.90
N ALA A 39 0.80 -10.66 18.30
CA ALA A 39 1.61 -11.59 17.54
C ALA A 39 0.77 -12.39 16.54
N GLY A 40 1.38 -12.78 15.41
CA GLY A 40 0.72 -13.65 14.42
C GLY A 40 -0.40 -12.99 13.62
N VAL A 41 -0.47 -11.65 13.60
CA VAL A 41 -1.42 -10.92 12.77
C VAL A 41 -1.01 -11.05 11.31
N SER A 42 -1.94 -11.47 10.45
CA SER A 42 -1.70 -11.61 9.01
C SER A 42 -1.76 -10.25 8.33
N ILE A 43 -0.71 -9.93 7.58
CA ILE A 43 -0.47 -8.66 6.89
C ILE A 43 -0.30 -8.99 5.41
N VAL A 44 -1.29 -8.60 4.60
CA VAL A 44 -1.35 -8.96 3.18
C VAL A 44 -1.49 -7.72 2.33
N LEU A 45 -0.71 -7.64 1.24
CA LEU A 45 -0.95 -6.63 0.21
C LEU A 45 -2.24 -6.98 -0.54
N LEU A 46 -3.21 -6.07 -0.58
CA LEU A 46 -4.50 -6.32 -1.22
C LEU A 46 -4.32 -6.83 -2.67
N GLY A 47 -4.94 -7.97 -2.96
CA GLY A 47 -4.83 -8.65 -4.25
C GLY A 47 -3.62 -9.60 -4.38
N ARG A 48 -2.82 -9.79 -3.32
CA ARG A 48 -1.83 -10.86 -3.23
C ARG A 48 -2.32 -12.00 -2.35
N GLU A 49 -1.95 -13.22 -2.73
CA GLU A 49 -2.27 -14.43 -1.96
C GLU A 49 -1.30 -14.68 -0.80
N SER A 50 -0.08 -14.13 -0.91
CA SER A 50 0.96 -14.28 0.09
C SER A 50 1.19 -12.99 0.86
N GLY A 51 1.41 -13.14 2.17
CA GLY A 51 1.67 -12.05 3.11
C GLY A 51 2.67 -12.46 4.19
N LEU A 52 2.70 -11.66 5.24
CA LEU A 52 3.60 -11.75 6.38
C LEU A 52 2.78 -11.85 7.66
N ALA A 53 3.26 -12.58 8.66
CA ALA A 53 2.69 -12.52 10.01
C ALA A 53 3.52 -11.60 10.92
N SER A 54 2.87 -10.86 11.83
CA SER A 54 3.59 -10.07 12.85
C SER A 54 4.39 -10.97 13.80
N SER A 55 5.51 -10.44 14.31
CA SER A 55 6.37 -11.13 15.27
C SER A 55 5.72 -11.22 16.67
N ASP A 56 6.36 -11.94 17.60
CA ASP A 56 5.93 -12.05 19.00
C ASP A 56 5.81 -10.69 19.72
N SER A 57 6.57 -9.70 19.27
CA SER A 57 6.52 -8.32 19.78
C SER A 57 5.45 -7.44 19.10
N GLY A 58 4.68 -8.03 18.19
CA GLY A 58 3.71 -7.35 17.32
C GLY A 58 4.34 -6.53 16.20
N THR A 59 5.64 -6.64 15.96
CA THR A 59 6.33 -5.86 14.92
C THR A 59 6.28 -6.54 13.56
N PHE A 60 6.38 -5.74 12.50
CA PHE A 60 6.47 -6.24 11.13
C PHE A 60 7.35 -5.34 10.25
N ARG A 61 7.83 -5.91 9.13
CA ARG A 61 8.56 -5.21 8.08
C ARG A 61 8.23 -5.84 6.73
N LEU A 62 7.59 -5.08 5.85
CA LEU A 62 7.09 -5.58 4.57
C LEU A 62 7.60 -4.73 3.42
N HIS A 63 8.11 -5.38 2.38
CA HIS A 63 8.45 -4.73 1.11
C HIS A 63 7.19 -4.55 0.26
N VAL A 64 7.00 -3.34 -0.26
CA VAL A 64 5.77 -2.91 -0.94
C VAL A 64 6.10 -2.19 -2.25
N PRO A 65 5.16 -2.16 -3.22
CA PRO A 65 5.35 -1.39 -4.44
C PRO A 65 5.45 0.12 -4.13
N ALA A 66 6.41 0.78 -4.77
CA ALA A 66 6.58 2.22 -4.70
C ALA A 66 5.92 2.95 -5.88
N ASP A 67 5.73 4.26 -5.71
CA ASP A 67 5.18 5.23 -6.67
C ASP A 67 3.75 4.90 -7.15
N LYS A 68 3.03 4.09 -6.38
CA LYS A 68 1.65 3.68 -6.65
C LYS A 68 0.89 3.53 -5.34
N ALA A 69 -0.40 3.84 -5.37
CA ALA A 69 -1.28 3.56 -4.24
C ALA A 69 -1.47 2.06 -4.07
N PHE A 70 -1.39 1.58 -2.84
CA PHE A 70 -1.67 0.21 -2.45
C PHE A 70 -2.36 0.15 -1.09
N ALA A 71 -2.92 -1.01 -0.75
CA ALA A 71 -3.56 -1.24 0.53
C ALA A 71 -2.98 -2.47 1.22
N LEU A 72 -2.71 -2.37 2.51
CA LEU A 72 -2.38 -3.50 3.37
C LEU A 72 -3.64 -3.89 4.16
N VAL A 73 -3.94 -5.19 4.17
CA VAL A 73 -5.02 -5.78 4.93
C VAL A 73 -4.41 -6.50 6.13
N PHE A 74 -4.84 -6.11 7.32
CA PHE A 74 -4.47 -6.69 8.60
C PHE A 74 -5.64 -7.54 9.09
N SER A 75 -5.39 -8.82 9.35
CA SER A 75 -6.42 -9.75 9.79
C SER A 75 -5.90 -10.64 10.92
N TYR A 76 -6.75 -10.87 11.91
CA TYR A 76 -6.41 -11.68 13.07
C TYR A 76 -7.68 -12.27 13.67
N THR A 77 -7.61 -13.52 14.14
CA THR A 77 -8.76 -14.25 14.65
C THR A 77 -9.37 -13.55 15.86
N GLY A 78 -10.68 -13.26 15.80
CA GLY A 78 -11.39 -12.54 16.87
C GLY A 78 -11.27 -11.01 16.79
N TYR A 79 -10.65 -10.47 15.74
CA TYR A 79 -10.51 -9.02 15.51
C TYR A 79 -11.16 -8.61 14.18
N LYS A 80 -11.52 -7.34 14.06
CA LYS A 80 -12.02 -6.78 12.80
C LYS A 80 -10.86 -6.69 11.82
N SER A 81 -11.12 -7.06 10.56
CA SER A 81 -10.12 -6.85 9.51
C SER A 81 -9.99 -5.36 9.25
N LEU A 82 -8.75 -4.87 9.19
CA LEU A 82 -8.43 -3.47 8.94
C LEU A 82 -7.71 -3.35 7.61
N GLN A 83 -8.17 -2.44 6.75
CA GLN A 83 -7.48 -2.09 5.52
C GLN A 83 -6.89 -0.69 5.67
N GLN A 84 -5.58 -0.55 5.45
CA GLN A 84 -4.88 0.72 5.45
C GLN A 84 -4.27 1.00 4.08
N ASN A 85 -4.54 2.20 3.55
CA ASN A 85 -4.01 2.63 2.26
C ASN A 85 -2.70 3.40 2.44
N PHE A 86 -1.78 3.22 1.49
CA PHE A 86 -0.45 3.81 1.46
C PHE A 86 -0.11 4.30 0.06
N ILE A 87 0.72 5.35 0.01
CA ILE A 87 1.39 5.82 -1.20
C ILE A 87 2.80 6.20 -0.75
N LEU A 88 3.80 5.45 -1.18
CA LEU A 88 5.20 5.65 -0.82
C LEU A 88 6.04 5.81 -2.08
N ASN A 89 7.07 6.64 -2.01
CA ASN A 89 8.05 6.84 -3.06
C ASN A 89 9.09 5.71 -3.06
N ASP A 90 9.83 5.55 -4.16
CA ASP A 90 10.90 4.55 -4.24
C ASP A 90 11.95 4.78 -3.13
N ARG A 91 12.33 3.69 -2.43
CA ARG A 91 13.24 3.68 -1.27
C ARG A 91 12.75 4.42 -0.03
N GLU A 92 11.47 4.77 0.03
CA GLU A 92 10.87 5.31 1.25
C GLU A 92 10.59 4.20 2.26
N GLU A 93 10.76 4.52 3.54
CA GLU A 93 10.41 3.66 4.65
C GLU A 93 9.43 4.39 5.57
N GLU A 94 8.27 3.79 5.80
CA GLU A 94 7.20 4.35 6.62
C GLU A 94 6.98 3.50 7.86
N TRP A 95 6.95 4.15 9.04
CA TRP A 95 6.67 3.50 10.32
C TRP A 95 5.24 3.78 10.78
N VAL A 96 4.48 2.72 11.08
CA VAL A 96 3.07 2.85 11.49
C VAL A 96 2.76 2.09 12.77
N VAL A 97 1.76 2.57 13.51
CA VAL A 97 1.15 1.81 14.62
C VAL A 97 -0.26 1.42 14.20
N ILE A 98 -0.52 0.12 14.13
CA ILE A 98 -1.84 -0.43 13.80
C ILE A 98 -2.53 -0.85 15.09
N ARG A 99 -3.74 -0.36 15.32
CA ARG A 99 -4.57 -0.76 16.45
C ARG A 99 -5.74 -1.60 15.93
N MET A 100 -5.82 -2.85 16.34
CA MET A 100 -6.91 -3.74 15.96
C MET A 100 -8.03 -3.74 17.02
N GLU A 101 -9.26 -3.61 16.56
CA GLU A 101 -10.46 -3.73 17.38
C GLU A 101 -10.93 -5.18 17.43
N LYS A 102 -11.39 -5.64 18.60
CA LYS A 102 -12.02 -6.97 18.69
C LYS A 102 -13.31 -7.02 17.88
N SER A 103 -13.52 -8.14 17.22
CA SER A 103 -14.80 -8.48 16.60
C SER A 103 -15.75 -8.95 17.69
N VAL A 104 -16.36 -8.02 18.42
CA VAL A 104 -17.58 -8.31 19.18
C VAL A 104 -18.68 -8.55 18.14
N SER A 105 -19.27 -9.73 18.16
CA SER A 105 -20.34 -10.16 17.25
C SER A 105 -21.62 -9.36 17.47
N ASN A 106 -21.62 -8.08 17.10
CA ASN A 106 -22.82 -7.34 16.75
C ASN A 106 -22.89 -7.36 15.23
N LEU A 107 -23.89 -8.04 14.69
CA LEU A 107 -24.23 -8.06 13.27
C LEU A 107 -24.68 -6.66 12.85
N GLU A 108 -23.75 -5.73 12.68
CA GLU A 108 -24.03 -4.46 12.02
C GLU A 108 -23.43 -4.46 10.62
N HIS A 109 -24.35 -4.42 9.66
CA HIS A 109 -24.12 -4.27 8.24
C HIS A 109 -23.22 -3.06 7.96
N VAL A 110 -21.96 -3.29 7.58
CA VAL A 110 -21.06 -2.20 7.19
C VAL A 110 -21.47 -1.71 5.80
N THR A 111 -22.32 -0.69 5.76
CA THR A 111 -22.46 0.16 4.58
C THR A 111 -21.14 0.91 4.40
N VAL A 112 -20.40 0.58 3.35
CA VAL A 112 -19.17 1.27 2.96
C VAL A 112 -19.54 2.69 2.53
N THR A 113 -19.52 3.64 3.46
CA THR A 113 -19.65 5.07 3.16
C THR A 113 -18.36 5.55 2.50
N ASN A 114 -18.33 5.57 1.16
CA ASN A 114 -17.32 6.33 0.42
C ASN A 114 -17.70 7.81 0.51
N GLU A 115 -17.18 8.50 1.53
CA GLU A 115 -17.24 9.97 1.61
C GLU A 115 -16.22 10.56 0.62
N ARG A 116 -16.60 10.59 -0.66
CA ARG A 116 -15.95 11.48 -1.64
C ARG A 116 -16.76 12.76 -1.69
N ASP A 117 -16.44 13.67 -0.79
CA ASP A 117 -17.00 15.01 -0.75
C ASP A 117 -16.42 15.83 -1.91
N ARG A 118 -16.97 15.60 -3.12
CA ARG A 118 -16.63 16.35 -4.32
C ARG A 118 -17.38 17.68 -4.24
N LYS A 119 -16.71 18.73 -3.73
CA LYS A 119 -17.15 20.12 -3.90
C LYS A 119 -17.07 20.51 -5.39
N GLU A 120 -18.11 20.21 -6.16
CA GLU A 120 -18.35 20.90 -7.43
C GLU A 120 -19.06 22.22 -7.12
N ALA A 121 -18.34 23.32 -7.32
CA ALA A 121 -18.89 24.66 -7.34
C ALA A 121 -19.82 24.80 -8.55
N GLY A 122 -21.11 24.51 -8.36
CA GLY A 122 -22.14 24.58 -9.39
C GLY A 122 -22.92 25.89 -9.35
N LEU A 123 -22.55 26.83 -10.22
CA LEU A 123 -23.43 27.71 -10.99
C LEU A 123 -24.53 28.47 -10.22
N ILE A 124 -24.24 29.72 -9.82
CA ILE A 124 -25.29 30.70 -9.49
C ILE A 124 -26.11 30.93 -10.76
N ARG A 125 -27.38 30.51 -10.73
CA ARG A 125 -28.35 30.73 -11.81
C ARG A 125 -28.59 32.22 -12.02
N ILE A 126 -28.25 32.74 -13.19
CA ILE A 126 -28.75 34.03 -13.69
C ILE A 126 -30.18 33.77 -14.15
N ASN A 127 -31.16 34.45 -13.57
CA ASN A 127 -32.58 34.33 -13.92
C ASN A 127 -32.96 35.51 -14.84
N PRO A 128 -33.26 35.31 -16.15
CA PRO A 128 -33.77 36.38 -16.99
C PRO A 128 -35.29 36.34 -16.96
N ARG A 129 -35.90 37.14 -16.08
CA ARG A 129 -37.37 37.30 -16.09
C ARG A 129 -37.85 38.68 -15.65
N ASP A 130 -37.15 39.72 -16.11
CA ASP A 130 -37.75 41.04 -16.27
C ASP A 130 -37.67 41.42 -17.76
N ALA A 131 -38.64 40.88 -18.49
CA ALA A 131 -39.25 41.55 -19.63
C ALA A 131 -40.58 42.13 -19.14
#